data_AF-A0A940D8E9-F1
#
_entry.id   AF-A0A940D8E9-F1
#
_cell.length_a   1.000
_cell.length_b   1.000
_cell.length_c   1.000
_cell.angle_alpha   90.00
_cell.angle_beta   90.00
_cell.angle_gamma   90.00
#
_symmetry.space_group_name_H-M   'P 1'
#
loop_
_entity.id
_entity.type
_entity.pdbx_description
1 polymer ?
#
loop_
_entity_poly.entity_id
_entity_poly.type
_entity_poly.pdbx_seq_one_letter_code
_entity_poly.pdbx_strand_id
1 'polypeptide(L)'
;MYYWRVTKYNPLYRSEKDVYLKDEWTSFSDVDGINLTMDEYLLTENAYVNAVFYFMSDMGITTLEISDLEKYDLEEIGQSGQILYPNEMISLKPGKFKNGIS
;
A
#
# COMPACT_ATOMS: atom_id res chain seq x y z
N MET A 1 3.85 -5.27 -22.50
CA MET A 1 3.93 -5.57 -21.05
C MET A 1 2.59 -5.19 -20.44
N TYR A 2 1.94 -6.09 -19.73
CA TYR A 2 0.67 -5.81 -19.05
C TYR A 2 0.95 -5.50 -17.59
N TYR A 3 0.36 -4.43 -17.07
CA TYR A 3 0.42 -4.06 -15.65
C TYR A 3 -0.99 -3.82 -15.14
N TRP A 4 -1.23 -4.18 -13.88
CA TRP A 4 -2.49 -3.95 -13.20
C TRP A 4 -2.26 -2.92 -12.10
N ARG A 5 -3.11 -1.88 -12.05
CA ARG A 5 -3.10 -0.89 -10.97
C ARG A 5 -4.17 -1.26 -9.96
N VAL A 6 -3.75 -1.65 -8.77
CA VAL A 6 -4.65 -1.77 -7.61
C VAL A 6 -4.67 -0.42 -6.91
N THR A 7 -5.84 0.18 -6.70
CA THR A 7 -5.96 1.53 -6.14
C THR A 7 -7.31 1.75 -5.46
N LYS A 8 -7.35 2.54 -4.38
CA LYS A 8 -8.59 2.97 -3.71
C LYS A 8 -9.40 3.99 -4.52
N TYR A 9 -8.75 4.65 -5.48
CA TYR A 9 -9.35 5.77 -6.20
C TYR A 9 -10.43 5.30 -7.16
N ASN A 10 -11.66 5.80 -6.97
CA ASN A 10 -12.78 5.44 -7.83
C ASN A 10 -12.58 6.01 -9.26
N PRO A 11 -12.56 5.16 -10.30
CA PRO A 11 -12.26 5.60 -11.67
C PRO A 11 -13.25 6.64 -12.22
N LEU A 12 -14.46 6.74 -11.67
CA LEU A 12 -15.45 7.75 -12.08
C LEU A 12 -15.01 9.19 -11.78
N TYR A 13 -14.06 9.38 -10.87
CA TYR A 13 -13.52 10.69 -10.53
C TYR A 13 -12.18 10.98 -11.21
N ARG A 14 -11.82 10.23 -12.25
CA ARG A 14 -10.65 10.50 -13.07
C ARG A 14 -11.04 11.32 -14.29
N SER A 15 -10.20 12.28 -14.64
CA SER A 15 -10.30 12.99 -15.92
C SER A 15 -9.93 12.08 -17.10
N GLU A 16 -10.17 12.56 -18.31
CA GLU A 16 -9.72 11.92 -19.56
C GLU A 16 -8.19 11.75 -19.62
N LYS A 17 -7.43 12.48 -18.80
CA LYS A 17 -5.96 12.37 -18.67
C LYS A 17 -5.53 11.48 -17.50
N ASP A 18 -6.44 10.66 -16.95
CA ASP A 18 -6.24 9.77 -15.81
C ASP A 18 -5.85 10.47 -14.48
N VAL A 19 -5.97 11.81 -14.42
CA VAL A 19 -5.76 12.58 -13.18
C VAL A 19 -6.98 12.41 -12.27
N TYR A 20 -6.75 12.02 -11.01
CA TYR A 20 -7.79 11.91 -10.00
C TYR A 20 -8.20 13.31 -9.50
N LEU A 21 -9.51 13.58 -9.45
CA LEU A 21 -10.04 14.94 -9.29
C LEU A 21 -10.59 15.24 -7.89
N LYS A 22 -10.74 14.24 -7.03
CA LYS A 22 -11.19 14.46 -5.66
C LYS A 22 -10.02 14.72 -4.73
N ASP A 23 -10.25 15.63 -3.78
CA ASP A 23 -9.36 15.88 -2.67
C ASP A 23 -9.67 14.87 -1.56
N GLU A 24 -8.77 13.92 -1.40
CA GLU A 24 -8.82 12.86 -0.38
C GLU A 24 -7.39 12.41 -0.11
N TRP A 25 -7.18 11.81 1.05
CA TRP A 25 -5.85 11.42 1.50
C TRP A 25 -5.11 10.60 0.44
N THR A 26 -3.82 10.86 0.33
CA THR A 26 -2.95 10.33 -0.73
C THR A 26 -1.85 9.45 -0.18
N SER A 27 -1.47 9.67 1.08
CA SER A 27 -0.42 8.90 1.73
C SER A 27 -0.62 8.84 3.24
N PHE A 28 0.28 8.12 3.89
CA PHE A 28 0.40 8.09 5.33
C PHE A 28 0.56 9.49 5.97
N SER A 29 1.18 10.47 5.28
CA SER A 29 1.40 11.81 5.85
C SER A 29 0.10 12.57 6.14
N ASP A 30 -1.00 12.13 5.55
CA ASP A 30 -2.34 12.72 5.74
C ASP A 30 -3.04 12.15 6.99
N VAL A 31 -2.45 11.16 7.68
CA VAL A 31 -2.96 10.62 8.94
C VAL A 31 -2.76 11.65 10.06
N ASP A 32 -3.84 12.33 10.41
CA ASP A 32 -3.87 13.36 11.46
C ASP A 32 -4.73 12.96 12.68
N GLY A 33 -5.45 11.83 12.58
CA GLY A 33 -6.40 11.35 13.59
C GLY A 33 -7.75 12.10 13.61
N ILE A 34 -7.97 13.06 12.70
CA ILE A 34 -9.18 13.87 12.59
C ILE A 34 -9.92 13.56 11.29
N ASN A 35 -9.24 13.70 10.15
CA ASN A 35 -9.78 13.46 8.81
C ASN A 35 -9.45 12.05 8.30
N LEU A 36 -8.35 11.48 8.79
CA LEU A 36 -7.94 10.11 8.54
C LEU A 36 -7.36 9.51 9.82
N THR A 37 -8.00 8.45 10.31
CA THR A 37 -7.47 7.67 11.43
C THR A 37 -6.46 6.63 10.96
N MET A 38 -5.59 6.21 11.87
CA MET A 38 -4.62 5.14 11.60
C MET A 38 -5.31 3.83 11.20
N ASP A 39 -6.44 3.51 11.83
CA ASP A 39 -7.19 2.27 11.55
C ASP A 39 -7.78 2.30 10.13
N GLU A 40 -8.31 3.44 9.67
CA GLU A 40 -8.82 3.60 8.30
C GLU A 40 -7.72 3.50 7.26
N TYR A 41 -6.55 4.08 7.55
CA TYR A 41 -5.36 3.96 6.72
C TYR A 41 -4.91 2.50 6.59
N LEU A 42 -4.71 1.82 7.73
CA LEU A 42 -4.28 0.42 7.76
C LEU A 42 -5.30 -0.53 7.15
N LEU A 43 -6.60 -0.26 7.29
CA LEU A 43 -7.64 -1.03 6.61
C LEU A 43 -7.48 -0.97 5.09
N THR A 44 -7.14 0.20 4.56
CA THR A 44 -6.93 0.39 3.12
C THR A 44 -5.63 -0.27 2.65
N GLU A 45 -4.53 -0.11 3.39
CA GLU A 45 -3.25 -0.78 3.09
C GLU A 45 -3.39 -2.31 3.08
N ASN A 46 -4.10 -2.86 4.06
CA ASN A 46 -4.40 -4.29 4.11
C ASN A 46 -5.25 -4.75 2.92
N ALA A 47 -6.17 -3.92 2.42
CA ALA A 47 -6.96 -4.24 1.24
C ALA A 47 -6.07 -4.37 -0.02
N TYR A 48 -5.02 -3.55 -0.16
CA TYR A 48 -4.05 -3.69 -1.24
C TYR A 48 -3.27 -4.99 -1.17
N VAL A 49 -2.77 -5.35 0.03
CA VAL A 49 -2.05 -6.61 0.25
C VAL A 49 -2.95 -7.81 -0.04
N ASN A 50 -4.19 -7.80 0.45
CA ASN A 50 -5.16 -8.87 0.22
C ASN A 50 -5.52 -9.01 -1.25
N ALA A 51 -5.65 -7.91 -2.00
CA ALA A 51 -5.90 -7.97 -3.44
C ALA A 51 -4.79 -8.73 -4.18
N VAL A 52 -3.52 -8.48 -3.83
CA VAL A 52 -2.38 -9.21 -4.40
C VAL A 52 -2.48 -10.71 -4.07
N PHE A 53 -2.76 -11.07 -2.82
CA PHE A 53 -2.93 -12.49 -2.44
C PHE A 53 -4.11 -13.16 -3.16
N TYR A 54 -5.22 -12.46 -3.37
CA TYR A 54 -6.35 -12.99 -4.12
C TYR A 54 -5.99 -13.25 -5.58
N PHE A 55 -5.29 -12.32 -6.25
CA PHE A 55 -4.80 -12.56 -7.61
C PHE A 55 -3.82 -13.74 -7.65
N MET A 56 -2.90 -13.81 -6.69
CA MET A 56 -1.96 -14.92 -6.64
C MET A 56 -2.66 -16.26 -6.46
N SER A 57 -3.66 -16.33 -5.58
CA SER A 57 -4.45 -17.54 -5.35
C SER A 57 -5.25 -17.94 -6.59
N ASP A 58 -6.02 -16.99 -7.16
CA ASP A 58 -6.89 -17.22 -8.32
C ASP A 58 -6.09 -17.65 -9.56
N MET A 59 -4.90 -17.07 -9.75
CA MET A 59 -4.03 -17.36 -10.89
C MET A 59 -3.03 -18.49 -10.64
N GLY A 60 -3.02 -19.09 -9.45
CA GLY A 60 -2.04 -20.13 -9.07
C GLY A 60 -0.58 -19.64 -9.03
N ILE A 61 -0.35 -18.36 -8.75
CA ILE A 61 0.99 -17.78 -8.61
C ILE A 61 1.55 -18.12 -7.23
N THR A 62 2.72 -18.76 -7.22
CA THR A 62 3.38 -19.24 -5.99
C THR A 62 4.51 -18.35 -5.50
N THR A 63 4.95 -17.39 -6.31
CA THR A 63 6.06 -16.49 -5.97
C THR A 63 5.76 -15.07 -6.41
N LEU A 64 6.01 -14.10 -5.52
CA LEU A 64 5.94 -12.66 -5.79
C LEU A 64 7.33 -12.05 -5.63
N GLU A 65 7.69 -11.12 -6.51
CA GLU A 65 8.89 -10.29 -6.38
C GLU A 65 8.47 -8.85 -6.15
N ILE A 66 9.00 -8.24 -5.09
CA ILE A 66 8.80 -6.83 -4.77
C ILE A 66 10.09 -6.08 -5.14
N SER A 67 10.02 -5.20 -6.13
CA SER A 67 11.17 -4.42 -6.63
C SER A 67 11.21 -3.00 -6.06
N ASP A 68 10.07 -2.32 -6.03
CA ASP A 68 9.98 -0.88 -5.78
C ASP A 68 9.13 -0.60 -4.53
N LEU A 69 9.58 -1.12 -3.38
CA LEU A 69 8.94 -0.86 -2.10
C LEU A 69 9.32 0.55 -1.63
N GLU A 70 8.39 1.49 -1.75
CA GLU A 70 8.55 2.83 -1.17
C GLU A 70 8.63 2.74 0.35
N LYS A 71 9.73 3.25 0.90
CA LYS A 71 9.94 3.38 2.33
C LYS A 71 10.28 4.82 2.62
N TYR A 72 9.60 5.40 3.60
CA TYR A 72 10.00 6.69 4.14
C TYR A 72 11.07 6.44 5.20
N ASP A 73 12.21 7.13 5.10
CA ASP A 73 13.30 6.99 6.05
C ASP A 73 12.84 7.50 7.42
N LEU A 74 12.77 6.59 8.40
CA LEU A 74 12.38 6.90 9.77
C LEU A 74 13.30 7.93 10.44
N GLU A 75 14.53 8.07 9.93
CA GLU A 75 15.52 9.04 10.40
C GLU A 75 15.17 10.48 10.00
N GLU A 76 14.47 10.70 8.87
CA GLU A 76 13.99 12.03 8.46
C GLU A 76 12.81 12.53 9.30
N ILE A 77 12.10 11.63 9.98
CA ILE A 77 10.85 11.93 10.72
C ILE A 77 11.07 12.02 12.24
N GLY A 78 12.32 11.90 12.72
CA GLY A 78 12.68 11.96 14.14
C GLY A 78 12.06 10.85 15.01
N GLN A 79 12.03 11.01 16.34
CA GLN A 79 11.44 10.03 17.27
C GLN A 79 9.93 9.75 17.01
N SER A 80 9.26 10.59 16.22
CA SER A 80 7.92 10.37 15.70
C SER A 80 7.85 9.24 14.66
N GLY A 81 8.91 8.95 13.89
CA GLY A 81 8.91 7.94 12.84
C GLY A 81 8.63 6.51 13.33
N GLN A 82 9.09 6.17 14.55
CA GLN A 82 8.83 4.87 15.18
C GLN A 82 7.35 4.64 15.51
N ILE A 83 6.54 5.69 15.52
CA ILE A 83 5.09 5.66 15.76
C ILE A 83 4.32 5.46 14.44
N LEU A 84 4.96 5.72 13.29
CA LEU A 84 4.29 5.82 11.99
C LEU A 84 4.20 4.49 11.23
N TYR A 85 5.17 3.60 11.42
CA TYR A 85 5.17 2.28 10.78
C TYR A 85 5.12 1.19 11.83
N PRO A 86 4.18 0.22 11.74
CA PRO A 86 4.29 -1.01 12.51
C PRO A 86 5.67 -1.65 12.29
N ASN A 87 6.26 -2.20 13.35
CA ASN A 87 7.59 -2.85 13.27
C ASN A 87 7.67 -3.88 12.13
N GLU A 88 6.55 -4.54 11.82
CA GLU A 88 6.40 -5.46 10.70
C GLU A 88 6.73 -4.78 9.36
N MET A 89 6.19 -3.59 9.08
CA MET A 89 6.45 -2.83 7.85
C MET A 89 7.88 -2.31 7.77
N ILE A 90 8.43 -1.84 8.90
CA ILE A 90 9.83 -1.37 8.97
C ILE A 90 10.79 -2.47 8.51
N SER A 91 10.51 -3.71 8.92
CA SER A 91 11.36 -4.88 8.65
C SER A 91 11.27 -5.43 7.23
N LEU A 92 10.23 -5.07 6.44
CA LEU A 92 10.05 -5.57 5.08
C LEU A 92 11.23 -5.18 4.19
N LYS A 93 11.73 -6.05 3.34
CA LYS A 93 12.75 -5.70 2.34
C LYS A 93 12.24 -6.07 0.95
N PRO A 94 12.61 -5.32 -0.10
CA PRO A 94 12.46 -5.80 -1.47
C PRO A 94 13.03 -7.22 -1.58
N GLY A 95 12.34 -8.09 -2.32
CA GLY A 95 12.70 -9.50 -2.33
C GLY A 95 11.64 -10.40 -2.92
N LYS A 96 11.99 -11.70 -2.97
CA LYS A 96 11.10 -12.76 -3.45
C LYS A 96 10.43 -13.44 -2.28
N PHE A 97 9.10 -13.50 -2.34
CA PHE A 97 8.25 -14.07 -1.32
C PHE A 97 7.49 -15.27 -1.89
N LYS A 98 7.39 -16.35 -1.12
CA LYS A 98 6.57 -17.51 -1.47
C LYS A 98 5.16 -17.30 -0.94
N ASN A 99 4.17 -17.63 -1.76
CA ASN A 99 2.80 -17.75 -1.30
C ASN A 99 2.72 -18.98 -0.38
N GLY A 100 2.36 -18.80 0.89
CA GLY A 100 2.40 -19.83 1.93
C GLY A 100 1.31 -20.91 1.83
N ILE A 101 0.77 -21.15 0.64
CA ILE A 101 -0.23 -22.18 0.40
C ILE A 101 0.52 -23.51 0.23
N SER A 102 0.65 -24.26 1.33
CA SER A 102 1.02 -25.68 1.34
C SER A 102 -0.22 -26.55 1.27
#